data_AF-A0A3B9IVL5-F1
#
_entry.id   AF-A0A3B9IVL5-F1
#
_cell.length_a   1.000
_cell.length_b   1.000
_cell.length_c   1.000
_cell.angle_alpha   90.00
_cell.angle_beta   90.00
_cell.angle_gamma   90.00
#
_symmetry.space_group_name_H-M   'P 1'
#
loop_
_entity.id
_entity.type
_entity.pdbx_description
1 polymer ?
#
loop_
_entity_poly.entity_id
_entity_poly.type
_entity_poly.pdbx_seq_one_letter_code
_entity_poly.pdbx_strand_id
1 'polypeptide(L)'
;MAFDSSKIKEISEIIEKIADLLHDDGNKNEINILKSQLENITGKENIDVDNFRDFWEFTNVESLAERLLMPDAQKLNLSDERITEIIKKICLCDYSEAETDYWLEVLEKETGLCVNDYIYFPYTKGLEIT
;
A
#
# COMPACT_ATOMS: atom_id res chain seq x y z
N MET A 1 -12.73 -3.26 -2.38
CA MET A 1 -12.68 -4.60 -1.73
C MET A 1 -13.20 -4.42 -0.31
N ALA A 2 -13.84 -5.40 0.33
CA ALA A 2 -14.29 -5.26 1.72
C ALA A 2 -13.55 -6.26 2.61
N PHE A 3 -12.80 -5.75 3.58
CA PHE A 3 -12.07 -6.56 4.55
C PHE A 3 -12.82 -6.65 5.88
N ASP A 4 -12.50 -7.67 6.67
CA ASP A 4 -13.05 -7.83 8.01
C ASP A 4 -12.57 -6.68 8.91
N SER A 5 -13.52 -5.88 9.41
CA SER A 5 -13.22 -4.73 10.25
C SER A 5 -12.50 -5.09 11.55
N SER A 6 -12.72 -6.30 12.07
CA SER A 6 -11.97 -6.79 13.22
C SER A 6 -10.50 -7.00 12.89
N LYS A 7 -10.19 -7.50 11.69
CA LYS A 7 -8.81 -7.69 11.23
C LYS A 7 -8.12 -6.37 10.92
N ILE A 8 -8.82 -5.44 10.27
CA ILE A 8 -8.29 -4.08 10.05
C ILE A 8 -7.89 -3.48 11.39
N LYS A 9 -8.79 -3.51 12.37
CA LYS A 9 -8.53 -2.95 13.70
C LYS A 9 -7.31 -3.61 14.38
N GLU A 10 -7.25 -4.94 14.38
CA GLU A 10 -6.14 -5.68 14.97
C GLU A 10 -4.80 -5.32 14.32
N ILE A 11 -4.76 -5.26 12.98
CA ILE A 11 -3.56 -4.88 12.24
C ILE A 11 -3.17 -3.43 12.52
N SER A 12 -4.13 -2.49 12.51
CA SER A 12 -3.87 -1.08 12.81
C SER A 12 -3.25 -0.88 14.19
N GLU A 13 -3.78 -1.56 15.22
CA GLU A 13 -3.22 -1.51 16.57
C GLU A 13 -1.79 -2.05 16.64
N ILE A 14 -1.44 -3.03 15.80
CA ILE A 14 -0.08 -3.55 15.73
C ILE A 14 0.84 -2.57 14.99
N ILE A 15 0.40 -1.97 13.88
CA ILE A 15 1.17 -0.97 13.13
C ILE A 15 1.51 0.22 14.03
N GLU A 16 0.51 0.76 14.76
CA GLU A 16 0.72 1.88 15.70
C GLU A 16 1.77 1.54 16.75
N LYS A 17 1.67 0.37 17.40
CA LYS A 17 2.66 -0.07 18.38
C LYS A 17 4.06 -0.22 17.80
N ILE A 18 4.18 -0.73 16.57
CA ILE A 18 5.47 -0.84 15.90
C ILE A 18 6.02 0.56 15.61
N ALA A 19 5.20 1.48 15.11
CA ALA A 19 5.62 2.85 14.82
C ALA A 19 6.12 3.57 16.09
N ASP A 20 5.37 3.48 17.20
CA ASP A 20 5.78 4.02 18.50
C ASP A 20 7.13 3.45 18.94
N LEU A 21 7.31 2.12 18.84
CA LEU A 21 8.57 1.46 19.17
C LEU A 21 9.72 1.89 18.24
N LEU A 22 9.46 2.14 16.96
CA LEU A 22 10.47 2.57 15.99
C LEU A 22 10.89 4.03 16.18
N HIS A 23 9.97 4.88 16.68
CA HIS A 23 10.22 6.28 16.98
C HIS A 23 11.06 6.44 18.25
N ASP A 24 10.79 5.62 19.27
CA ASP A 24 11.45 5.71 20.58
C ASP A 24 12.73 4.85 20.70
N ASP A 25 13.27 4.36 19.57
CA ASP A 25 14.40 3.39 19.53
C ASP A 25 14.16 2.18 20.47
N GLY A 26 12.92 1.71 20.47
CA GLY A 26 12.38 0.68 21.36
C GLY A 26 12.95 -0.72 21.15
N ASN A 27 12.38 -1.68 21.89
CA ASN A 27 12.92 -3.02 21.96
C ASN A 27 12.73 -3.79 20.64
N LYS A 28 13.84 -4.06 19.94
CA LYS A 28 13.86 -4.86 18.70
C LYS A 28 13.20 -6.23 18.82
N ASN A 29 13.26 -6.87 19.99
CA ASN A 29 12.60 -8.16 20.20
C ASN A 29 11.08 -8.01 20.18
N GLU A 30 10.54 -6.92 20.71
CA GLU A 30 9.11 -6.63 20.71
C GLU A 30 8.61 -6.32 19.31
N ILE A 31 9.36 -5.51 18.55
CA ILE A 31 9.09 -5.25 17.13
C ILE A 31 9.04 -6.57 16.34
N ASN A 32 9.99 -7.49 16.58
CA ASN A 32 10.00 -8.79 15.91
C ASN A 32 8.79 -9.66 16.27
N ILE A 33 8.33 -9.63 17.52
CA ILE A 33 7.12 -10.36 17.94
C ILE A 33 5.89 -9.79 17.22
N LEU A 34 5.74 -8.47 17.19
CA LEU A 34 4.65 -7.78 16.50
C LEU A 34 4.69 -8.02 14.99
N LYS A 35 5.88 -8.02 14.37
CA LYS A 35 6.07 -8.40 12.97
C LYS A 35 5.56 -9.81 12.71
N SER A 36 5.96 -10.80 13.51
CA SER A 36 5.47 -12.17 13.34
C SER A 36 3.95 -12.31 13.53
N GLN A 37 3.35 -11.48 14.38
CA GLN A 37 1.89 -11.41 14.49
C GLN A 37 1.24 -10.87 13.21
N LEU A 38 1.78 -9.78 12.64
CA LEU A 38 1.31 -9.26 11.35
C LEU A 38 1.43 -10.29 10.24
N GLU A 39 2.57 -10.98 10.14
CA GLU A 39 2.80 -12.03 9.13
C GLU A 39 1.77 -13.16 9.25
N ASN A 40 1.42 -13.56 10.49
CA ASN A 40 0.41 -14.59 10.72
C ASN A 40 -1.01 -14.13 10.35
N ILE A 41 -1.38 -12.88 10.67
CA ILE A 41 -2.74 -12.36 10.39
C ILE A 41 -2.93 -12.14 8.88
N THR A 42 -1.91 -11.59 8.22
CA THR A 42 -1.95 -11.20 6.80
C THR A 42 -1.62 -12.35 5.86
N GLY A 43 -0.90 -13.37 6.34
CA GLY A 43 -0.34 -14.43 5.51
C GLY A 43 0.84 -13.98 4.64
N LYS A 44 1.39 -12.77 4.88
CA LYS A 44 2.56 -12.25 4.18
C LYS A 44 3.84 -12.63 4.93
N GLU A 45 4.92 -12.77 4.17
CA GLU A 45 6.25 -13.01 4.73
C GLU A 45 7.14 -11.78 4.53
N ASN A 46 8.09 -11.56 5.44
CA ASN A 46 9.11 -10.52 5.33
C ASN A 46 8.54 -9.09 5.29
N ILE A 47 7.49 -8.81 6.08
CA ILE A 47 6.93 -7.45 6.18
C ILE A 47 8.04 -6.49 6.62
N ASP A 48 8.25 -5.43 5.84
CA ASP A 48 9.21 -4.38 6.13
C ASP A 48 8.60 -3.36 7.08
N VAL A 49 8.82 -3.59 8.37
CA VAL A 49 8.27 -2.78 9.45
C VAL A 49 8.91 -1.40 9.56
N ASP A 50 10.09 -1.18 8.98
CA ASP A 50 10.76 0.13 9.04
C ASP A 50 9.94 1.20 8.30
N ASN A 51 9.13 0.80 7.31
CA ASN A 51 8.19 1.69 6.62
C ASN A 51 7.06 2.21 7.51
N PHE A 52 6.85 1.62 8.70
CA PHE A 52 5.85 2.11 9.65
C PHE A 52 6.35 3.28 10.49
N ARG A 53 7.64 3.64 10.48
CA ARG A 53 8.14 4.73 11.33
C ARG A 53 7.41 6.06 11.10
N ASP A 54 7.16 6.39 9.83
CA ASP A 54 6.64 7.71 9.44
C ASP A 54 5.29 7.60 8.71
N PHE A 55 4.50 6.54 8.95
CA PHE A 55 3.26 6.35 8.19
C PHE A 55 2.27 7.52 8.34
N TRP A 56 2.15 8.07 9.56
CA TRP A 56 1.29 9.20 9.90
C TRP A 56 1.53 10.48 9.08
N GLU A 57 2.71 10.65 8.47
CA GLU A 57 3.01 11.81 7.62
C GLU A 57 2.45 11.66 6.20
N PHE A 58 2.17 10.42 5.77
CA PHE A 58 1.89 10.11 4.36
C PHE A 58 0.56 9.38 4.13
N THR A 59 0.06 8.63 5.12
CA THR A 59 -1.10 7.74 4.97
C THR A 59 -1.84 7.53 6.30
N ASN A 60 -3.09 7.07 6.24
CA ASN A 60 -3.81 6.63 7.43
C ASN A 60 -3.53 5.15 7.74
N VAL A 61 -3.53 4.80 9.02
CA VAL A 61 -3.21 3.42 9.47
C VAL A 61 -4.18 2.37 8.92
N GLU A 62 -5.45 2.72 8.74
CA GLU A 62 -6.46 1.80 8.22
C GLU A 62 -6.17 1.41 6.78
N SER A 63 -5.70 2.35 5.96
CA SER A 63 -5.33 2.12 4.56
C SER A 63 -4.09 1.24 4.47
N LEU A 64 -3.10 1.42 5.36
CA LEU A 64 -1.99 0.47 5.48
C LEU A 64 -2.45 -0.92 5.89
N ALA A 65 -3.37 -1.02 6.86
CA ALA A 65 -3.91 -2.29 7.30
C ALA A 65 -4.66 -3.01 6.16
N GLU A 66 -5.48 -2.28 5.39
CA GLU A 66 -6.14 -2.79 4.19
C GLU A 66 -5.12 -3.26 3.15
N ARG A 67 -4.08 -2.45 2.87
CA ARG A 67 -3.03 -2.78 1.89
C ARG A 67 -2.26 -4.04 2.30
N LEU A 68 -2.01 -4.26 3.59
CA LEU A 68 -1.39 -5.48 4.11
C LEU A 68 -2.29 -6.71 3.95
N LEU A 69 -3.62 -6.55 3.98
CA LEU A 69 -4.57 -7.63 3.72
C LEU A 69 -4.78 -7.91 2.22
N MET A 70 -4.42 -6.96 1.34
CA MET A 70 -4.45 -7.17 -0.10
C MET A 70 -3.34 -8.15 -0.54
N PRO A 71 -3.60 -8.95 -1.59
CA PRO A 71 -2.56 -9.77 -2.19
C PRO A 71 -1.38 -8.91 -2.65
N ASP A 72 -0.21 -9.53 -2.77
CA ASP A 72 0.92 -8.86 -3.37
C ASP A 72 0.61 -8.56 -4.84
N ALA A 73 0.92 -7.34 -5.27
CA ALA A 73 0.73 -6.95 -6.66
C ALA A 73 1.57 -7.88 -7.55
N GLN A 74 0.96 -8.43 -8.58
CA GLN A 74 1.61 -9.28 -9.56
C GLN A 74 1.28 -8.78 -10.95
N LYS A 75 2.08 -9.16 -11.94
CA LYS A 75 1.70 -8.96 -13.34
C LYS A 75 0.51 -9.88 -13.65
N LEU A 76 -0.61 -9.30 -14.04
CA LEU A 76 -1.87 -9.97 -14.35
C LEU A 76 -2.12 -10.15 -15.85
N ASN A 77 -1.24 -9.62 -16.71
CA ASN A 77 -1.36 -9.57 -18.17
C ASN A 77 -2.66 -8.88 -18.62
N LEU A 78 -2.89 -7.68 -18.09
CA LEU A 78 -4.07 -6.87 -18.41
C LEU A 78 -4.06 -6.40 -19.88
N SER A 79 -5.26 -6.27 -20.47
CA SER A 79 -5.39 -5.62 -21.78
C SER A 79 -5.26 -4.10 -21.66
N ASP A 80 -4.96 -3.44 -22.78
CA ASP A 80 -4.84 -1.97 -22.84
C ASP A 80 -6.14 -1.26 -22.41
N GLU A 81 -7.31 -1.82 -22.73
CA GLU A 81 -8.60 -1.29 -22.28
C GLU A 81 -8.73 -1.36 -20.76
N ARG A 82 -8.27 -2.47 -20.16
CA ARG A 82 -8.34 -2.65 -18.70
C ARG A 82 -7.35 -1.74 -17.98
N ILE A 83 -6.15 -1.60 -18.50
CA ILE A 83 -5.15 -0.63 -18.01
C ILE A 83 -5.73 0.79 -18.04
N THR A 84 -6.34 1.17 -19.17
CA THR A 84 -6.99 2.48 -19.32
C THR A 84 -8.11 2.70 -18.32
N GLU A 85 -8.95 1.69 -18.06
CA GLU A 85 -10.04 1.78 -17.08
C GLU A 85 -9.50 1.98 -15.65
N ILE A 86 -8.46 1.24 -15.27
CA ILE A 86 -7.83 1.37 -13.94
C ILE A 86 -7.24 2.76 -13.77
N ILE A 87 -6.48 3.26 -14.75
CA ILE A 87 -5.90 4.61 -14.71
C ILE A 87 -7.01 5.66 -14.56
N LYS A 88 -8.10 5.55 -15.34
CA LYS A 88 -9.24 6.48 -15.22
C LYS A 88 -9.84 6.47 -13.81
N LYS A 89 -10.03 5.29 -13.21
CA LYS A 89 -10.57 5.17 -11.85
C LYS A 89 -9.64 5.78 -10.80
N ILE A 90 -8.32 5.60 -10.95
CA ILE A 90 -7.33 6.28 -10.11
C ILE A 90 -7.47 7.80 -10.26
N CYS A 91 -7.46 8.33 -11.49
CA CYS A 91 -7.58 9.78 -11.72
C CYS A 91 -8.90 10.38 -11.21
N LEU A 92 -9.98 9.60 -11.21
CA LEU A 92 -11.29 10.01 -10.68
C LEU A 92 -11.44 9.79 -9.17
N CYS A 93 -10.41 9.25 -8.50
CA CYS A 93 -10.46 8.88 -7.07
C CYS A 93 -11.59 7.88 -6.74
N ASP A 94 -11.86 6.94 -7.65
CA ASP A 94 -12.90 5.91 -7.49
C ASP A 94 -12.44 4.71 -6.62
N TYR A 95 -11.15 4.66 -6.26
CA TYR A 95 -10.54 3.63 -5.44
C TYR A 95 -10.23 4.16 -4.03
N SER A 96 -10.24 3.28 -3.02
CA SER A 96 -9.63 3.62 -1.74
C SER A 96 -8.12 3.88 -1.89
N GLU A 97 -7.49 4.44 -0.88
CA GLU A 97 -6.03 4.65 -0.85
C GLU A 97 -5.29 3.30 -1.02
N ALA A 98 -5.69 2.28 -0.26
CA ALA A 98 -5.13 0.92 -0.38
C ALA A 98 -5.32 0.31 -1.78
N GLU A 99 -6.50 0.50 -2.38
CA GLU A 99 -6.76 0.03 -3.74
C GLU A 99 -5.95 0.79 -4.79
N THR A 100 -5.75 2.09 -4.59
CA THR A 100 -4.92 2.94 -5.46
C THR A 100 -3.48 2.47 -5.43
N ASP A 101 -2.90 2.29 -4.24
CA ASP A 101 -1.54 1.77 -4.07
C ASP A 101 -1.35 0.40 -4.73
N TYR A 102 -2.29 -0.52 -4.50
CA TYR A 102 -2.26 -1.84 -5.12
C TYR A 102 -2.28 -1.75 -6.66
N TRP A 103 -3.19 -0.94 -7.22
CA TRP A 103 -3.31 -0.82 -8.67
C TRP A 103 -2.12 -0.11 -9.30
N LEU A 104 -1.53 0.88 -8.63
CA LEU A 104 -0.29 1.50 -9.08
C LEU A 104 0.82 0.46 -9.20
N GLU A 105 1.08 -0.34 -8.17
CA GLU A 105 2.09 -1.41 -8.22
C GLU A 105 1.82 -2.45 -9.33
N VAL A 106 0.55 -2.83 -9.54
CA VAL A 106 0.18 -3.75 -10.64
C VAL A 106 0.49 -3.09 -11.98
N LEU A 107 0.10 -1.83 -12.18
CA LEU A 107 0.35 -1.09 -13.42
C LEU A 107 1.84 -0.92 -13.73
N GLU A 108 2.67 -0.68 -12.71
CA GLU A 108 4.13 -0.66 -12.89
C GLU A 108 4.67 -2.01 -13.36
N LYS A 109 4.16 -3.13 -12.81
CA LYS A 109 4.53 -4.49 -13.22
C LYS A 109 4.02 -4.85 -14.62
N GLU A 110 2.85 -4.34 -15.02
CA GLU A 110 2.32 -4.53 -16.38
C GLU A 110 3.17 -3.81 -17.42
N THR A 111 3.40 -2.52 -17.18
CA THR A 111 3.93 -1.57 -18.18
C THR A 111 5.46 -1.44 -18.14
N GLY A 112 6.09 -1.74 -17.00
CA GLY A 112 7.50 -1.45 -16.75
C GLY A 112 7.79 0.04 -16.54
N LEU A 113 6.76 0.87 -16.34
CA LEU A 113 6.87 2.31 -16.15
C LEU A 113 6.54 2.68 -14.70
N CYS A 114 7.13 3.77 -14.18
CA CYS A 114 6.67 4.37 -12.93
C CYS A 114 5.38 5.17 -13.19
N VAL A 115 4.23 4.48 -13.18
CA VAL A 115 2.94 5.05 -13.61
C VAL A 115 2.50 6.20 -12.69
N ASN A 116 2.89 6.16 -11.42
CA ASN A 116 2.66 7.24 -10.44
C ASN A 116 3.15 8.60 -10.99
N ASP A 117 4.36 8.66 -11.54
CA ASP A 117 4.91 9.91 -12.11
C ASP A 117 4.05 10.46 -13.25
N TYR A 118 3.49 9.58 -14.09
CA TYR A 118 2.68 10.00 -15.23
C TYR A 118 1.28 10.48 -14.82
N ILE A 119 0.77 10.00 -13.68
CA ILE A 119 -0.54 10.38 -13.15
C ILE A 119 -0.42 11.69 -12.35
N TYR A 120 0.51 11.78 -11.41
CA TYR A 120 0.57 12.90 -10.45
C TYR A 120 1.59 13.98 -10.85
N PHE A 121 2.58 13.65 -11.68
CA PHE A 121 3.61 14.58 -12.14
C PHE A 121 3.77 14.60 -13.68
N PRO A 122 2.67 14.66 -14.45
CA PRO A 122 2.67 14.49 -15.91
C PRO A 122 3.59 15.48 -16.63
N TYR A 123 3.66 16.71 -16.14
CA TYR A 123 4.52 17.77 -16.66
C TYR A 123 6.01 17.42 -16.56
N THR A 124 6.44 16.67 -15.54
CA THR A 124 7.83 16.23 -15.39
C THR A 124 8.24 15.19 -16.44
N LYS A 125 7.25 14.52 -17.05
CA LYS A 125 7.43 13.54 -18.13
C LYS A 125 7.08 14.11 -19.51
N GLY A 126 6.81 15.40 -19.62
CA GLY A 126 6.45 16.06 -20.87
C GLY A 126 5.05 15.72 -21.40
N LEU A 127 4.16 15.21 -20.53
CA LEU A 127 2.74 15.10 -20.85
C LEU A 127 2.05 16.41 -20.47
N GLU A 128 1.65 17.18 -21.48
CA GLU A 128 0.72 18.29 -21.28
C GLU A 128 -0.69 17.70 -21.15
N ILE A 129 -1.30 17.86 -19.97
CA ILE A 129 -2.73 17.62 -19.82
C ILE A 129 -3.43 18.87 -20.37
N THR A 130 -3.80 18.84 -21.65
CA THR A 130 -4.66 19.84 -22.29
C THR A 130 -6.13 19.50 -22.11
#